data_AF-A0A834UDC3-F1
#
_entry.id   AF-A0A834UDC3-F1
#
_cell.length_a   1.000
_cell.length_b   1.000
_cell.length_c   1.000
_cell.angle_alpha   90.00
_cell.angle_beta   90.00
_cell.angle_gamma   90.00
#
_symmetry.space_group_name_H-M   'P 1'
#
loop_
_entity.id
_entity.type
_entity.pdbx_description
1 polymer ?
#
loop_
_entity_poly.entity_id
_entity_poly.type
_entity_poly.pdbx_seq_one_letter_code
_entity_poly.pdbx_strand_id
1 'polypeptide(L)'
;MVAVIVVVAVAIAVAIAVVIVVVIVVVVIVVVVNALVQAIPSIFNVLLVCLIFWLIFAIMGVQLFAGKYYKCVDANKTTLSHEIIPDRNACLAENYTWENSPMNFDHVGKAYLCLFQVATFKGWIQIMNDAIDSREVDKQPIRETNIYMYLYFVFFIIFGSFFTLNLFIGVIIDNFNEQKKKAGGSLEMFMTEDQKKYYNAMKKMGSKKPLKAIPLETASYSVRNSDGQNVRYDNHVVHRTEHAHDDIGPLSNERHIQQRSGLSQYDIHCDIHHRVSHEDFRPTLPLFQGALEPL
;
A
#
# COMPACT_ATOMS: atom_id res chain seq x y z
N MET A 1 -17.35 -22.89 44.87
CA MET A 1 -18.12 -21.69 44.47
C MET A 1 -17.25 -20.68 43.72
N VAL A 2 -16.17 -20.15 44.33
CA VAL A 2 -15.25 -19.19 43.67
C VAL A 2 -14.66 -19.74 42.36
N ALA A 3 -14.15 -20.97 42.35
CA ALA A 3 -13.60 -21.57 41.13
C ALA A 3 -14.62 -21.69 39.98
N VAL A 4 -15.87 -22.02 40.30
CA VAL A 4 -16.95 -22.11 39.29
C VAL A 4 -17.30 -20.72 38.76
N ILE A 5 -17.36 -19.71 39.62
CA ILE A 5 -17.61 -18.31 39.23
C ILE A 5 -16.47 -17.81 38.32
N VAL A 6 -15.21 -18.10 38.66
CA VAL A 6 -14.04 -17.73 37.86
C VAL A 6 -14.06 -18.41 36.50
N VAL A 7 -14.33 -19.72 36.44
CA VAL A 7 -14.40 -20.47 35.17
C VAL A 7 -15.53 -19.96 34.28
N VAL A 8 -16.71 -19.70 34.84
CA VAL A 8 -17.85 -19.14 34.10
C VAL A 8 -17.55 -17.72 33.62
N ALA A 9 -16.95 -16.86 34.45
CA ALA A 9 -16.55 -15.51 34.06
C ALA A 9 -15.50 -15.51 32.94
N VAL A 10 -14.50 -16.38 33.03
CA VAL A 10 -13.47 -16.54 31.99
C VAL A 10 -14.08 -17.07 30.69
N ALA A 11 -14.96 -18.07 30.75
CA ALA A 11 -15.63 -18.61 29.57
C ALA A 11 -16.52 -17.56 28.88
N ILE A 12 -17.28 -16.77 29.64
CA ILE A 12 -18.10 -15.66 29.11
C ILE A 12 -17.19 -14.57 28.51
N ALA A 13 -16.11 -14.18 29.18
CA ALA A 13 -15.18 -13.18 28.68
C ALA A 13 -14.52 -13.63 27.36
N VAL A 14 -14.09 -14.91 27.27
CA VAL A 14 -13.54 -15.50 26.05
C VAL A 14 -14.59 -15.53 24.93
N ALA A 15 -15.81 -15.96 25.21
CA ALA A 15 -16.89 -15.99 24.23
C ALA A 15 -17.22 -14.59 23.69
N ILE A 16 -17.31 -13.58 24.57
CA ILE A 16 -17.52 -12.18 24.17
C ILE A 16 -16.35 -11.67 23.32
N ALA A 17 -15.11 -11.93 23.72
CA ALA A 17 -13.93 -11.51 22.97
C ALA A 17 -13.91 -12.13 21.56
N VAL A 18 -14.22 -13.41 21.43
CA VAL A 18 -14.32 -14.10 20.13
C VAL A 18 -15.42 -13.48 19.27
N VAL A 19 -16.60 -13.23 19.83
CA VAL A 19 -17.72 -12.59 19.10
C VAL A 19 -17.34 -11.19 18.64
N ILE A 20 -16.72 -10.37 19.50
CA ILE A 20 -16.27 -9.02 19.14
C ILE A 20 -15.24 -9.07 18.02
N VAL A 21 -14.23 -9.93 18.11
CA VAL A 21 -13.20 -10.09 17.06
C VAL A 21 -13.86 -10.52 15.74
N VAL A 22 -14.77 -11.49 15.76
CA VAL A 22 -15.49 -11.94 14.56
C VAL A 22 -16.32 -10.82 13.95
N VAL A 23 -17.06 -10.06 14.77
CA VAL A 23 -17.87 -8.93 14.28
C VAL A 23 -16.98 -7.83 13.68
N ILE A 24 -15.89 -7.46 14.34
CA ILE A 24 -14.93 -6.46 13.81
C ILE A 24 -14.36 -6.94 12.47
N VAL A 25 -13.88 -8.18 12.40
CA VAL A 25 -13.29 -8.75 11.18
C VAL A 25 -14.31 -8.76 10.05
N VAL A 26 -15.55 -9.19 10.31
CA VAL A 26 -16.62 -9.20 9.30
C VAL A 26 -16.95 -7.79 8.82
N VAL A 27 -17.10 -6.83 9.73
CA VAL A 27 -17.39 -5.43 9.35
C VAL A 27 -16.25 -4.83 8.52
N VAL A 28 -14.99 -5.06 8.91
CA VAL A 28 -13.82 -4.57 8.17
C VAL A 28 -13.75 -5.20 6.78
N ILE A 29 -13.96 -6.52 6.66
CA ILE A 29 -13.99 -7.21 5.37
C ILE A 29 -15.11 -6.66 4.48
N VAL A 30 -16.31 -6.45 5.02
CA VAL A 30 -17.45 -5.91 4.26
C VAL A 30 -17.16 -4.51 3.72
N VAL A 31 -16.50 -3.64 4.50
CA VAL A 31 -16.10 -2.30 4.05
C VAL A 31 -15.10 -2.40 2.89
N VAL A 32 -14.07 -3.23 3.01
CA VAL A 32 -13.06 -3.41 1.96
C VAL A 32 -13.69 -4.02 0.70
N VAL A 33 -14.54 -5.03 0.84
CA VAL A 33 -15.24 -5.66 -0.29
C VAL A 33 -16.16 -4.68 -1.00
N ASN A 34 -16.94 -3.89 -0.25
CA ASN A 34 -17.80 -2.86 -0.86
C ASN A 34 -16.98 -1.80 -1.62
N ALA A 35 -15.82 -1.40 -1.09
CA ALA A 35 -14.92 -0.48 -1.79
C ALA A 35 -14.34 -1.10 -3.09
N LEU A 36 -13.96 -2.38 -3.05
CA LEU A 36 -13.47 -3.10 -4.24
C LEU A 36 -14.57 -3.24 -5.31
N VAL A 37 -15.79 -3.59 -4.92
CA VAL A 37 -16.93 -3.75 -5.83
C VAL A 37 -17.27 -2.44 -6.54
N GLN A 38 -17.18 -1.31 -5.84
CA GLN A 38 -17.38 0.01 -6.46
C GLN A 38 -16.31 0.37 -7.50
N ALA A 39 -15.11 -0.20 -7.41
CA ALA A 39 -14.04 0.01 -8.38
C ALA A 39 -14.16 -0.90 -9.63
N ILE A 40 -14.89 -2.02 -9.54
CA ILE A 40 -15.01 -3.02 -10.63
C ILE A 40 -15.47 -2.40 -11.96
N PRO A 41 -16.53 -1.55 -12.03
CA PRO A 41 -17.02 -1.03 -13.31
C PRO A 41 -15.98 -0.23 -14.07
N SER A 42 -15.20 0.59 -13.35
CA SER A 42 -14.13 1.40 -13.92
C SER A 42 -12.99 0.51 -14.43
N ILE A 43 -12.61 -0.51 -13.66
CA ILE A 43 -11.58 -1.49 -14.05
C ILE A 43 -12.02 -2.30 -15.27
N PHE A 44 -13.29 -2.72 -15.31
CA PHE A 44 -13.83 -3.51 -16.42
C PHE A 44 -13.74 -2.79 -17.76
N ASN A 45 -14.00 -1.48 -17.79
CA ASN A 45 -13.85 -0.67 -19.00
C ASN A 45 -12.40 -0.70 -19.52
N VAL A 46 -11.42 -0.60 -18.62
CA VAL A 46 -10.00 -0.66 -18.98
C VAL A 46 -9.61 -2.05 -19.45
N LEU A 47 -10.03 -3.09 -18.73
CA LEU A 47 -9.77 -4.47 -19.11
C LEU A 47 -10.34 -4.78 -20.49
N LEU A 48 -11.53 -4.28 -20.83
CA LEU A 48 -12.14 -4.48 -22.14
C LEU A 48 -11.30 -3.86 -23.25
N VAL A 49 -10.81 -2.63 -23.07
CA VAL A 49 -9.91 -1.98 -24.04
C VAL A 49 -8.60 -2.76 -24.18
N CYS A 50 -8.00 -3.20 -23.07
CA CYS A 50 -6.79 -4.02 -23.08
C CYS A 50 -7.01 -5.36 -23.80
N LEU A 51 -8.14 -6.03 -23.56
CA LEU A 51 -8.48 -7.30 -24.21
C LEU A 51 -8.66 -7.14 -25.72
N ILE A 52 -9.34 -6.08 -26.17
CA ILE A 52 -9.48 -5.81 -27.62
C ILE A 52 -8.11 -5.60 -28.27
N PHE A 53 -7.22 -4.87 -27.60
CA PHE A 53 -5.87 -4.64 -28.14
C PHE A 53 -5.04 -5.94 -28.18
N TRP A 54 -5.11 -6.72 -27.10
CA TRP A 54 -4.44 -8.03 -27.02
C TRP A 54 -5.02 -9.04 -28.01
N LEU A 55 -6.29 -8.90 -28.43
CA LEU A 55 -6.92 -9.77 -29.42
C LEU A 55 -6.17 -9.79 -30.76
N ILE A 56 -5.67 -8.65 -31.21
CA ILE A 56 -4.95 -8.53 -32.48
C ILE A 56 -3.69 -9.39 -32.45
N PHE A 57 -2.92 -9.29 -31.37
CA PHE A 57 -1.74 -10.14 -31.15
C PHE A 57 -2.12 -11.60 -30.95
N ALA A 58 -3.21 -11.89 -30.22
CA ALA A 58 -3.65 -13.27 -30.00
C ALA A 58 -4.02 -13.97 -31.33
N ILE A 59 -4.79 -13.30 -32.20
CA ILE A 59 -5.15 -13.83 -33.52
C ILE A 59 -3.89 -14.02 -34.38
N MET A 60 -3.00 -13.03 -34.40
CA MET A 60 -1.73 -13.12 -35.14
C MET A 60 -0.87 -14.30 -34.64
N GLY A 61 -0.75 -14.47 -33.32
CA GLY A 61 -0.02 -15.58 -32.71
C GLY A 61 -0.61 -16.94 -33.07
N VAL A 62 -1.94 -17.07 -33.10
CA VAL A 62 -2.61 -18.31 -33.54
C VAL A 62 -2.25 -18.61 -35.01
N GLN A 63 -2.28 -17.62 -35.90
CA GLN A 63 -1.91 -17.85 -37.31
C GLN A 63 -0.44 -18.28 -37.48
N LEU A 64 0.45 -17.79 -36.60
CA LEU A 64 1.88 -18.10 -36.69
C LEU A 64 2.24 -19.45 -36.06
N PHE A 65 1.62 -19.81 -34.93
CA PHE A 65 2.12 -20.85 -34.03
C PHE A 65 1.14 -22.00 -33.75
N ALA A 66 -0.11 -21.94 -34.23
CA ALA A 66 -1.09 -23.00 -33.96
C ALA A 66 -0.60 -24.37 -34.47
N GLY A 67 -0.67 -25.38 -33.60
CA GLY A 67 -0.27 -26.74 -33.91
C GLY A 67 1.24 -26.99 -34.04
N LYS A 68 2.08 -25.96 -33.83
CA LYS A 68 3.54 -26.07 -34.02
C LYS A 68 4.35 -26.26 -32.74
N TYR A 69 3.68 -26.23 -31.59
CA TYR A 69 4.30 -26.39 -30.26
C TYR A 69 4.38 -27.85 -29.80
N TYR A 70 4.05 -28.78 -30.70
CA TYR A 70 4.16 -30.20 -30.42
C TYR A 70 5.60 -30.68 -30.54
N LYS A 71 5.97 -31.62 -29.68
CA LYS A 71 7.29 -32.24 -29.63
C LYS A 71 7.21 -33.69 -29.18
N CYS A 72 8.09 -34.51 -29.74
CA CYS A 72 8.28 -35.88 -29.31
C CYS A 72 9.07 -35.90 -28.00
N VAL A 73 8.52 -36.56 -26.99
CA VAL A 73 9.15 -36.73 -25.67
C VAL A 73 9.26 -38.20 -25.30
N ASP A 74 10.33 -38.52 -24.57
CA ASP A 74 10.57 -39.85 -24.02
C ASP A 74 9.77 -40.13 -22.72
N ALA A 75 9.97 -41.31 -22.13
CA ALA A 75 9.33 -41.68 -20.87
C ALA A 75 9.67 -40.75 -19.69
N ASN A 76 10.82 -40.06 -19.74
CA ASN A 76 11.27 -39.09 -18.74
C ASN A 76 10.84 -37.65 -19.06
N LYS A 77 9.95 -37.42 -20.05
CA LYS A 77 9.50 -36.10 -20.50
C LYS A 77 10.62 -35.21 -21.06
N THR A 78 11.71 -35.82 -21.53
CA THR A 78 12.79 -35.10 -22.22
C THR A 78 12.50 -35.03 -23.72
N THR A 79 12.78 -33.88 -24.33
CA THR A 79 12.55 -33.66 -25.76
C THR A 79 13.64 -34.34 -26.58
N LEU A 80 13.25 -35.20 -27.52
CA LEU A 80 14.17 -35.92 -28.39
C LEU A 80 14.76 -35.02 -29.49
N SER A 81 15.96 -35.34 -29.96
CA SER A 81 16.60 -34.60 -31.06
C SER A 81 15.93 -34.90 -32.40
N HIS A 82 15.84 -33.87 -33.25
CA HIS A 82 15.31 -33.97 -34.61
C HIS A 82 16.11 -34.89 -35.54
N GLU A 83 17.38 -35.17 -35.23
CA GLU A 83 18.24 -36.06 -36.03
C GLU A 83 17.81 -37.53 -35.91
N ILE A 84 17.26 -37.90 -34.75
CA ILE A 84 16.77 -39.25 -34.47
C ILE A 84 15.31 -39.36 -34.89
N ILE A 85 14.48 -38.40 -34.46
CA ILE A 85 13.04 -38.37 -34.71
C ILE A 85 12.69 -37.08 -35.47
N PRO A 86 12.52 -37.13 -36.80
CA PRO A 86 12.28 -35.92 -37.60
C PRO A 86 10.82 -35.42 -37.55
N ASP A 87 9.86 -36.32 -37.33
CA ASP A 87 8.44 -36.00 -37.39
C ASP A 87 7.57 -36.85 -36.44
N ARG A 88 6.28 -36.51 -36.40
CA ARG A 88 5.29 -37.19 -35.57
C ARG A 88 5.16 -38.69 -35.89
N ASN A 89 5.25 -39.07 -37.16
CA ASN A 89 5.09 -40.47 -37.56
C ASN A 89 6.26 -41.32 -37.05
N ALA A 90 7.49 -40.82 -37.17
CA ALA A 90 8.67 -41.46 -36.59
C ALA A 90 8.58 -41.56 -35.06
N CYS A 91 8.07 -40.51 -34.39
CA CYS A 91 7.86 -40.53 -32.94
C CYS A 91 6.93 -41.66 -32.50
N LEU A 92 5.80 -41.83 -33.19
CA LEU A 92 4.81 -42.86 -32.88
C LEU A 92 5.28 -44.27 -33.29
N ALA A 93 6.07 -44.39 -34.36
CA ALA A 93 6.64 -45.67 -34.80
C ALA A 93 7.60 -46.26 -33.77
N GLU A 94 8.39 -45.40 -33.10
CA GLU A 94 9.31 -45.79 -32.02
C GLU A 94 8.65 -45.86 -30.64
N ASN A 95 7.31 -45.80 -30.57
CA ASN A 95 6.52 -45.89 -29.34
C ASN A 95 6.81 -44.78 -28.31
N TYR A 96 7.21 -43.58 -28.78
CA TYR A 96 7.32 -42.36 -27.97
C TYR A 96 6.01 -41.56 -27.95
N THR A 97 5.97 -40.52 -27.10
CA THR A 97 4.77 -39.68 -26.94
C THR A 97 4.93 -38.34 -27.66
N TRP A 98 3.97 -38.02 -28.54
CA TRP A 98 3.88 -36.71 -29.20
C TRP A 98 3.02 -35.77 -28.37
N GLU A 99 3.64 -34.86 -27.64
CA GLU A 99 2.98 -34.01 -26.64
C GLU A 99 3.05 -32.53 -27.04
N ASN A 100 1.98 -31.79 -26.72
CA ASN A 100 1.92 -30.35 -26.92
C ASN A 100 2.44 -29.61 -25.68
N SER A 101 3.11 -28.49 -25.87
CA SER A 101 3.42 -27.61 -24.75
C SER A 101 2.15 -27.13 -24.02
N PRO A 102 2.16 -27.04 -22.68
CA PRO A 102 0.97 -26.69 -21.89
C PRO A 102 0.47 -25.27 -22.16
N MET A 103 1.40 -24.35 -22.44
CA MET A 103 1.17 -23.00 -22.94
C MET A 103 1.45 -22.99 -24.44
N ASN A 104 0.42 -22.75 -25.26
CA ASN A 104 0.49 -22.80 -26.71
C ASN A 104 -0.47 -21.78 -27.37
N PHE A 105 -0.43 -21.70 -28.70
CA PHE A 105 -1.20 -20.77 -29.51
C PHE A 105 -2.23 -21.48 -30.41
N ASP A 106 -2.74 -22.65 -30.02
CA ASP A 106 -3.66 -23.43 -30.88
C ASP A 106 -5.01 -22.73 -31.10
N HIS A 107 -5.45 -21.93 -30.13
CA HIS A 107 -6.65 -21.12 -30.21
C HIS A 107 -6.50 -19.84 -29.39
N VAL A 108 -7.37 -18.88 -29.67
CA VAL A 108 -7.29 -17.51 -29.13
C VAL A 108 -7.27 -17.50 -27.60
N GLY A 109 -8.03 -18.36 -26.92
CA GLY A 109 -8.05 -18.44 -25.46
C GLY A 109 -6.68 -18.83 -24.85
N LYS A 110 -6.02 -19.85 -25.41
CA LYS A 110 -4.67 -20.27 -24.99
C LYS A 110 -3.61 -19.23 -25.37
N ALA A 111 -3.78 -18.59 -26.54
CA ALA A 111 -2.93 -17.47 -26.95
C ALA A 111 -2.99 -16.31 -25.93
N TYR A 112 -4.17 -15.95 -25.42
CA TYR A 112 -4.30 -14.94 -24.36
C TYR A 112 -3.53 -15.30 -23.09
N LEU A 113 -3.61 -16.56 -22.64
CA LEU A 113 -2.88 -17.02 -21.47
C LEU A 113 -1.35 -16.95 -21.70
N CYS A 114 -0.89 -17.30 -22.90
CA CYS A 114 0.52 -17.16 -23.28
C CYS A 114 0.97 -15.70 -23.28
N LEU A 115 0.19 -14.82 -23.92
CA LEU A 115 0.46 -13.38 -23.95
C LEU A 115 0.46 -12.76 -22.55
N PHE A 116 -0.41 -13.22 -21.65
CA PHE A 116 -0.41 -12.80 -20.25
C PHE A 116 0.89 -13.18 -19.51
N GLN A 117 1.40 -14.41 -19.70
CA GLN A 117 2.69 -14.83 -19.14
C GLN A 117 3.87 -14.02 -19.69
N VAL A 118 3.85 -13.73 -20.99
CA VAL A 118 4.84 -12.86 -21.62
C VAL A 118 4.76 -11.43 -21.07
N ALA A 119 3.55 -10.87 -20.95
CA ALA A 119 3.35 -9.51 -20.45
C ALA A 119 3.79 -9.32 -18.99
N THR A 120 3.66 -10.36 -18.17
CA THR A 120 4.10 -10.37 -16.76
C THR A 120 5.56 -10.79 -16.58
N PHE A 121 6.25 -11.15 -17.67
CA PHE A 121 7.61 -11.70 -17.67
C PHE A 121 7.79 -12.90 -16.73
N LYS A 122 6.75 -13.74 -16.58
CA LYS A 122 6.80 -14.99 -15.80
C LYS A 122 6.44 -16.18 -16.68
N GLY A 123 7.35 -17.16 -16.78
CA GLY A 123 7.14 -18.33 -17.65
C GLY A 123 7.32 -18.06 -19.15
N TRP A 124 7.66 -16.83 -19.53
CA TRP A 124 7.78 -16.37 -20.92
C TRP A 124 8.90 -17.06 -21.72
N ILE A 125 9.98 -17.47 -21.06
CA ILE A 125 11.13 -18.10 -21.72
C ILE A 125 10.73 -19.39 -22.42
N GLN A 126 9.90 -20.23 -21.78
CA GLN A 126 9.45 -21.51 -22.37
C GLN A 126 8.58 -21.27 -23.60
N ILE A 127 7.65 -20.32 -23.50
CA ILE A 127 6.75 -19.94 -24.61
C ILE A 127 7.54 -19.43 -25.80
N MET A 128 8.57 -18.60 -25.54
CA MET A 128 9.42 -18.06 -26.59
C MET A 128 10.31 -19.13 -27.21
N ASN A 129 10.95 -19.98 -26.41
CA ASN A 129 11.76 -21.08 -26.91
C ASN A 129 10.95 -22.02 -27.80
N ASP A 130 9.75 -22.41 -27.37
CA ASP A 130 8.85 -23.23 -28.18
C ASP A 130 8.47 -22.52 -29.50
N ALA A 131 8.32 -21.19 -29.50
CA ALA A 131 8.04 -20.41 -30.71
C ALA A 131 9.21 -20.40 -31.70
N ILE A 132 10.42 -20.19 -31.19
CA ILE A 132 11.65 -20.03 -31.98
C ILE A 132 12.10 -21.36 -32.56
N ASP A 133 11.86 -22.44 -31.80
CA ASP A 133 12.21 -23.79 -32.20
C ASP A 133 11.14 -24.41 -33.12
N SER A 134 9.97 -23.76 -33.23
CA SER A 134 8.84 -24.22 -34.04
C SER A 134 9.11 -24.14 -35.54
N ARG A 135 8.55 -25.13 -36.26
CA ARG A 135 8.69 -25.28 -37.71
C ARG A 135 7.32 -25.40 -38.38
N GLU A 136 7.10 -26.50 -39.09
CA GLU A 136 5.83 -26.87 -39.66
C GLU A 136 5.05 -27.76 -38.68
N VAL A 137 3.75 -27.92 -38.93
CA VAL A 137 2.90 -28.83 -38.16
C VAL A 137 3.41 -30.27 -38.36
N ASP A 138 3.34 -31.08 -37.30
CA ASP A 138 3.80 -32.48 -37.26
C ASP A 138 5.31 -32.71 -37.49
N LYS A 139 6.13 -31.65 -37.48
CA LYS A 139 7.60 -31.74 -37.54
C LYS A 139 8.22 -31.50 -36.17
N GLN A 140 9.27 -32.26 -35.84
CA GLN A 140 9.97 -32.08 -34.56
C GLN A 140 10.61 -30.68 -34.53
N PRO A 141 10.56 -29.93 -33.41
CA PRO A 141 11.25 -28.64 -33.32
C PRO A 141 12.77 -28.77 -33.51
N ILE A 142 13.40 -27.75 -34.11
CA ILE A 142 14.87 -27.59 -34.12
C ILE A 142 15.18 -26.32 -33.37
N ARG A 143 16.16 -26.41 -32.48
CA ARG A 143 16.68 -25.28 -31.74
C ARG A 143 17.07 -24.13 -32.67
N GLU A 144 16.49 -22.95 -32.48
CA GLU A 144 16.81 -21.70 -33.20
C GLU A 144 16.56 -21.72 -34.72
N THR A 145 15.72 -22.63 -35.22
CA THR A 145 15.39 -22.69 -36.66
C THR A 145 14.66 -21.45 -37.18
N ASN A 146 13.85 -20.78 -36.34
CA ASN A 146 13.04 -19.64 -36.73
C ASN A 146 13.28 -18.43 -35.82
N ILE A 147 14.53 -17.95 -35.82
CA ILE A 147 14.98 -16.84 -34.97
C ILE A 147 14.18 -15.54 -35.15
N TYR A 148 13.57 -15.32 -36.33
CA TYR A 148 12.78 -14.12 -36.60
C TYR A 148 11.53 -14.00 -35.71
N MET A 149 11.07 -15.11 -35.11
CA MET A 149 9.91 -15.11 -34.21
C MET A 149 10.16 -14.32 -32.92
N TYR A 150 11.40 -14.05 -32.54
CA TYR A 150 11.72 -13.09 -31.46
C TYR A 150 11.09 -11.72 -31.70
N LEU A 151 11.05 -11.25 -32.95
CA LEU A 151 10.52 -9.93 -33.30
C LEU A 151 9.04 -9.80 -32.91
N TYR A 152 8.25 -10.86 -33.08
CA TYR A 152 6.85 -10.88 -32.66
C TYR A 152 6.69 -10.58 -31.16
N PHE A 153 7.48 -11.25 -30.30
CA PHE A 153 7.42 -11.03 -28.86
C PHE A 153 7.99 -9.68 -28.44
N VAL A 154 9.05 -9.19 -29.10
CA VAL A 154 9.60 -7.85 -28.85
C VAL A 154 8.55 -6.78 -29.18
N PHE A 155 7.88 -6.88 -30.33
CA PHE A 155 6.79 -5.99 -30.69
C PHE A 155 5.63 -6.06 -29.69
N PHE A 156 5.26 -7.25 -29.24
CA PHE A 156 4.24 -7.41 -28.20
C PHE A 156 4.67 -6.81 -26.86
N ILE A 157 5.93 -6.92 -26.45
CA ILE A 157 6.39 -6.33 -25.17
C ILE A 157 6.38 -4.80 -25.25
N ILE A 158 6.87 -4.23 -26.36
CA ILE A 158 6.94 -2.77 -26.55
C ILE A 158 5.54 -2.20 -26.72
N PHE A 159 4.72 -2.76 -27.62
CA PHE A 159 3.41 -2.19 -27.92
C PHE A 159 2.31 -2.74 -27.02
N GLY A 160 2.31 -4.03 -26.71
CA GLY A 160 1.37 -4.69 -25.78
C GLY A 160 1.56 -4.23 -24.34
N SER A 161 2.68 -4.58 -23.72
CA SER A 161 2.86 -4.37 -22.28
C SER A 161 2.98 -2.91 -21.89
N PHE A 162 3.79 -2.11 -22.61
CA PHE A 162 3.95 -0.69 -22.28
C PHE A 162 2.66 0.10 -22.51
N PHE A 163 1.96 -0.10 -23.63
CA PHE A 163 0.69 0.59 -23.89
C PHE A 163 -0.38 0.21 -22.87
N THR A 164 -0.55 -1.08 -22.58
CA THR A 164 -1.57 -1.53 -21.62
C THR A 164 -1.27 -1.11 -20.19
N LEU A 165 -0.02 -1.17 -19.71
CA LEU A 165 0.33 -0.67 -18.38
C LEU A 165 0.14 0.85 -18.30
N ASN A 166 0.59 1.60 -19.30
CA ASN A 166 0.46 3.06 -19.29
C ASN A 166 -1.00 3.53 -19.41
N LEU A 167 -1.82 2.88 -20.25
CA LEU A 167 -3.25 3.18 -20.37
C LEU A 167 -3.99 2.76 -19.10
N PHE A 168 -3.63 1.62 -18.49
CA PHE A 168 -4.24 1.17 -17.24
C PHE A 168 -3.98 2.15 -16.10
N ILE A 169 -2.72 2.57 -15.92
CA ILE A 169 -2.37 3.58 -14.92
C ILE A 169 -3.04 4.92 -15.22
N GLY A 170 -3.10 5.34 -16.49
CA GLY A 170 -3.79 6.56 -16.91
C GLY A 170 -5.27 6.59 -16.52
N VAL A 171 -6.04 5.54 -16.87
CA VAL A 171 -7.46 5.49 -16.53
C VAL A 171 -7.69 5.35 -15.02
N ILE A 172 -6.84 4.61 -14.30
CA ILE A 172 -6.93 4.55 -12.83
C ILE A 172 -6.69 5.92 -12.22
N ILE A 173 -5.67 6.66 -12.68
CA ILE A 173 -5.38 8.01 -12.19
C ILE A 173 -6.54 8.95 -12.51
N ASP A 174 -7.11 8.89 -13.71
CA ASP A 174 -8.25 9.72 -14.09
C ASP A 174 -9.49 9.40 -13.26
N ASN A 175 -9.77 8.11 -13.03
CA ASN A 175 -10.86 7.67 -12.17
C ASN A 175 -10.64 8.08 -10.71
N PHE A 176 -9.42 7.92 -10.20
CA PHE A 176 -9.03 8.36 -8.87
C PHE A 176 -9.15 9.88 -8.72
N ASN A 177 -8.76 10.64 -9.74
CA ASN A 177 -8.92 12.09 -9.79
C ASN A 177 -10.39 12.50 -9.84
N GLU A 178 -11.25 11.74 -10.52
CA GLU A 178 -12.69 11.97 -10.53
C GLU A 178 -13.33 11.68 -9.16
N GLN A 179 -12.97 10.56 -8.52
CA GLN A 179 -13.43 10.24 -7.17
C GLN A 179 -12.93 11.26 -6.15
N LYS A 180 -11.69 11.74 -6.29
CA LYS A 180 -11.12 12.83 -5.48
C LYS A 180 -11.91 14.13 -5.61
N LYS A 181 -12.38 14.50 -6.81
CA LYS A 181 -13.23 15.69 -7.03
C LYS A 181 -14.58 15.55 -6.33
N LYS A 182 -15.20 14.36 -6.40
CA LYS A 182 -16.48 14.09 -5.71
C LYS A 182 -16.34 14.04 -4.19
N ALA A 183 -15.22 13.52 -3.70
CA ALA A 183 -14.96 13.35 -2.27
C ALA A 183 -14.48 14.61 -1.56
N GLY A 184 -14.11 15.69 -2.28
CA GLY A 184 -13.62 16.95 -1.69
C GLY A 184 -12.11 16.98 -1.40
N GLY A 185 -11.38 15.90 -1.72
CA GLY A 185 -9.93 15.79 -1.53
C GLY A 185 -9.44 14.34 -1.50
N SER A 186 -8.12 14.12 -1.70
CA SER A 186 -7.55 12.76 -1.81
C SER A 186 -7.62 11.99 -0.48
N LEU A 187 -7.48 12.71 0.64
CA LEU A 187 -7.57 12.13 1.97
C LEU A 187 -9.03 11.78 2.32
N GLU A 188 -9.98 12.60 1.87
CA GLU A 188 -11.41 12.45 2.20
C GLU A 188 -12.05 11.22 1.55
N MET A 189 -11.42 10.64 0.53
CA MET A 189 -11.89 9.41 -0.12
C MET A 189 -11.65 8.14 0.73
N PHE A 190 -10.66 8.17 1.62
CA PHE A 190 -10.28 7.02 2.46
C PHE A 190 -10.73 7.15 3.92
N MET A 191 -11.40 8.25 4.27
CA MET A 191 -11.86 8.53 5.64
C MET A 191 -13.36 8.27 5.79
N THR A 192 -13.79 7.82 6.96
CA THR A 192 -15.21 7.78 7.33
C THR A 192 -15.75 9.20 7.57
N GLU A 193 -17.08 9.37 7.56
CA GLU A 193 -17.69 10.69 7.78
C GLU A 193 -17.28 11.34 9.11
N ASP A 194 -17.15 10.55 10.18
CA ASP A 194 -16.76 11.07 11.49
C ASP A 194 -15.28 11.47 11.54
N GLN A 195 -14.41 10.68 10.89
CA GLN A 195 -13.00 11.05 10.71
C GLN A 195 -12.85 12.34 9.89
N LYS A 196 -13.70 12.52 8.87
CA LYS A 196 -13.73 13.73 8.05
C LYS A 196 -14.14 14.98 8.85
N LYS A 197 -15.11 14.87 9.76
CA LYS A 197 -15.48 15.97 10.68
C LYS A 197 -14.32 16.36 11.59
N TYR A 198 -13.64 15.39 12.18
CA TYR A 198 -12.49 15.63 13.06
C TYR A 198 -11.33 16.29 12.31
N TYR A 199 -10.99 15.76 11.12
CA TYR A 199 -9.96 16.35 10.25
C TYR A 199 -10.29 17.81 9.88
N ASN A 200 -11.53 18.10 9.52
CA ASN A 200 -11.97 19.45 9.17
C ASN A 200 -11.89 20.44 10.36
N ALA A 201 -12.16 19.97 11.58
CA ALA A 201 -11.98 20.77 12.80
C ALA A 201 -10.50 21.07 13.06
N MET A 202 -9.63 20.06 12.99
CA MET A 202 -8.18 20.24 13.15
C MET A 202 -7.59 21.17 12.11
N LYS A 203 -7.97 21.01 10.83
CA LYS A 203 -7.52 21.88 9.73
C LYS A 203 -7.90 23.34 9.99
N LYS A 204 -9.11 23.61 10.48
CA LYS A 204 -9.56 24.97 10.85
C LYS A 204 -8.79 25.53 12.05
N MET A 205 -8.48 24.71 13.05
CA MET A 205 -7.69 25.13 14.20
C MET A 205 -6.24 25.47 13.82
N GLY A 206 -5.60 24.66 12.97
CA GLY A 206 -4.24 24.92 12.49
C GLY A 206 -4.11 26.21 11.66
N SER A 207 -5.17 26.62 10.96
CA SER A 207 -5.20 27.88 10.21
C SER A 207 -5.45 29.13 11.06
N LYS A 208 -5.72 29.00 12.36
CA LYS A 208 -5.97 30.14 13.26
C LYS A 208 -4.75 30.41 14.15
N LYS A 209 -4.33 31.67 14.21
CA LYS A 209 -3.34 32.12 15.20
C LYS A 209 -4.01 32.25 16.58
N PRO A 210 -3.30 31.95 17.67
CA PRO A 210 -3.81 32.16 19.01
C PRO A 210 -4.11 33.65 19.22
N LEU A 211 -5.23 33.95 19.87
CA LEU A 211 -5.55 35.31 20.27
C LEU A 211 -4.57 35.74 21.36
N LYS A 212 -4.04 36.95 21.22
CA LYS A 212 -3.18 37.53 22.26
C LYS A 212 -3.99 37.64 23.54
N ALA A 213 -3.44 37.17 24.65
CA ALA A 213 -4.09 37.24 25.95
C ALA A 213 -4.47 38.70 26.27
N ILE A 214 -5.66 38.88 26.85
CA ILE A 214 -6.12 40.18 27.31
C ILE A 214 -5.10 40.69 28.34
N PRO A 215 -4.57 41.92 28.19
CA PRO A 215 -3.67 42.48 29.18
C PRO A 215 -4.37 42.49 30.54
N LEU A 216 -3.72 41.98 31.58
CA LEU A 216 -4.23 42.18 32.93
C LEU A 216 -4.17 43.67 33.24
N GLU A 217 -5.31 44.23 33.64
CA GLU A 217 -5.37 45.61 34.09
C GLU A 217 -4.65 45.74 35.44
N THR A 218 -3.64 46.61 35.50
CA THR A 218 -2.96 46.97 36.74
C THR A 218 -3.92 47.81 37.58
N ALA A 219 -4.48 47.26 38.65
CA ALA A 219 -5.24 48.06 39.60
C ALA A 219 -4.30 49.02 40.35
N SER A 220 -4.48 50.31 40.16
CA SER A 220 -3.83 51.35 40.97
C SER A 220 -4.81 51.83 42.05
N TYR A 221 -4.39 51.81 43.32
CA TYR A 221 -5.18 52.39 44.40
C TYR A 221 -4.39 53.51 45.10
N SER A 222 -5.10 54.59 45.45
CA SER A 222 -4.52 55.73 46.19
C SER A 222 -5.05 55.73 47.62
N VAL A 223 -4.15 55.77 48.59
CA VAL A 223 -4.49 55.90 50.02
C VAL A 223 -4.03 57.27 50.49
N ARG A 224 -4.84 57.95 51.31
CA ARG A 224 -4.48 59.22 51.93
C ARG A 224 -3.81 58.95 53.28
N ASN A 225 -2.58 59.43 53.45
CA ASN A 225 -1.84 59.31 54.70
C ASN A 225 -2.34 60.31 55.76
N SER A 226 -1.93 60.09 57.00
CA SER A 226 -2.22 60.92 58.19
C SER A 226 -1.87 62.40 58.01
N ASP A 227 -0.90 62.70 57.14
CA ASP A 227 -0.42 64.05 56.83
C ASP A 227 -1.22 64.71 55.67
N GLY A 228 -2.32 64.09 55.23
CA GLY A 228 -3.20 64.61 54.18
C GLY A 228 -2.71 64.39 52.74
N GLN A 229 -1.53 63.78 52.54
CA GLN A 229 -1.00 63.46 51.21
C GLN A 229 -1.60 62.17 50.64
N ASN A 230 -1.94 62.18 49.33
CA ASN A 230 -2.37 60.98 48.60
C ASN A 230 -1.13 60.22 48.08
N VAL A 231 -0.95 58.97 48.54
CA VAL A 231 0.10 58.06 48.06
C VAL A 231 -0.52 57.04 47.12
N ARG A 232 -0.01 56.96 45.89
CA ARG A 232 -0.48 56.02 44.85
C ARG A 232 0.38 54.76 44.88
N TYR A 233 -0.27 53.60 44.96
CA TYR A 233 0.38 52.30 44.84
C TYR A 233 -0.07 51.65 43.53
N ASP A 234 0.88 51.42 42.63
CA ASP A 234 0.66 50.72 41.36
C ASP A 234 1.19 49.28 41.51
N ASN A 235 0.32 48.28 41.32
CA ASN A 235 0.77 46.89 41.23
C ASN A 235 1.44 46.70 39.87
N HIS A 236 2.77 46.65 39.83
CA HIS A 236 3.50 46.26 38.61
C HIS A 236 3.15 44.80 38.24
N VAL A 237 2.44 44.62 37.13
CA VAL A 237 2.32 43.30 36.49
C VAL A 237 3.69 42.96 35.91
N VAL A 238 4.34 41.93 36.46
CA VAL A 238 5.49 41.29 35.80
C VAL A 238 4.95 40.65 34.53
N HIS A 239 5.22 41.27 33.37
CA HIS A 239 4.99 40.61 32.09
C HIS A 239 5.88 39.38 32.03
N ARG A 240 5.31 38.19 32.25
CA ARG A 240 5.94 36.94 31.82
C ARG A 240 5.90 36.95 30.30
N THR A 241 6.96 37.42 29.67
CA THR A 241 7.21 37.19 28.25
C THR A 241 7.41 35.69 28.06
N GLU A 242 6.39 34.98 27.60
CA GLU A 242 6.59 33.71 26.90
C GLU A 242 7.29 34.05 25.58
N HIS A 243 8.62 34.08 25.61
CA HIS A 243 9.40 33.90 24.40
C HIS A 243 9.16 32.47 23.93
N ALA A 244 8.48 32.34 22.79
CA ALA A 244 8.56 31.14 21.98
C ALA A 244 10.04 30.95 21.59
N HIS A 245 10.68 29.95 22.19
CA HIS A 245 11.99 29.47 21.78
C HIS A 245 11.81 28.72 20.45
N ASP A 246 11.95 29.43 19.34
CA ASP A 246 12.48 28.87 18.10
C ASP A 246 13.98 29.23 18.09
N ASP A 247 14.83 28.37 18.66
CA ASP A 247 16.26 28.36 18.36
C ASP A 247 16.86 27.00 18.76
N ILE A 248 17.13 26.17 17.75
CA ILE A 248 18.06 25.04 17.85
C ILE A 248 19.47 25.60 17.57
N GLY A 249 20.27 25.74 18.62
CA GLY A 249 21.70 26.06 18.56
C GLY A 249 22.45 25.36 19.71
N PRO A 250 23.70 24.90 19.51
CA PRO A 250 24.29 23.84 20.33
C PRO A 250 24.86 24.32 21.67
N LEU A 251 24.86 23.37 22.62
CA LEU A 251 25.36 23.45 23.99
C LEU A 251 26.77 24.05 24.11
N SER A 252 26.92 24.98 25.07
CA SER A 252 28.19 25.22 25.75
C SER A 252 27.98 25.49 27.25
N ASN A 253 28.41 24.52 28.06
CA ASN A 253 29.01 24.55 29.38
C ASN A 253 28.61 25.59 30.46
N GLU A 254 28.42 25.02 31.66
CA GLU A 254 28.87 25.53 32.97
C GLU A 254 28.11 26.71 33.62
N ARG A 255 27.31 26.45 34.67
CA ARG A 255 27.76 26.35 36.09
C ARG A 255 26.68 26.77 37.11
N HIS A 256 26.67 25.98 38.19
CA HIS A 256 26.32 26.28 39.59
C HIS A 256 24.90 26.72 39.98
N ILE A 257 24.21 25.71 40.52
CA ILE A 257 23.30 25.74 41.66
C ILE A 257 23.80 26.68 42.76
N GLN A 258 22.96 27.61 43.20
CA GLN A 258 23.00 28.10 44.58
C GLN A 258 21.57 28.24 45.12
N GLN A 259 21.27 27.38 46.07
CA GLN A 259 20.01 27.23 46.77
C GLN A 259 20.13 27.98 48.10
N ARG A 260 19.20 28.90 48.41
CA ARG A 260 18.97 29.35 49.79
C ARG A 260 17.53 29.83 50.01
N SER A 261 16.73 28.88 50.52
CA SER A 261 15.80 28.97 51.66
C SER A 261 15.14 30.31 52.04
N GLY A 262 13.81 30.31 51.98
CA GLY A 262 12.95 30.48 53.16
C GLY A 262 12.12 31.76 53.26
N LEU A 263 10.79 31.67 53.08
CA LEU A 263 9.80 31.77 54.17
C LEU A 263 8.33 31.85 53.67
N SER A 264 7.51 30.98 54.28
CA SER A 264 6.08 31.16 54.64
C SER A 264 4.99 31.17 53.56
N GLN A 265 4.63 29.98 53.10
CA GLN A 265 3.32 29.32 53.33
C GLN A 265 2.07 30.20 53.61
N TYR A 266 1.15 30.25 52.63
CA TYR A 266 -0.27 29.94 52.82
C TYR A 266 -0.76 29.20 51.56
N ASP A 267 -1.09 27.93 51.75
CA ASP A 267 -1.66 27.00 50.78
C ASP A 267 -3.12 27.35 50.45
N ILE A 268 -3.47 27.40 49.16
CA ILE A 268 -4.74 26.82 48.69
C ILE A 268 -4.42 25.87 47.55
N HIS A 269 -4.56 24.60 47.92
CA HIS A 269 -4.43 23.40 47.13
C HIS A 269 -5.52 23.31 46.06
N CYS A 270 -5.12 23.09 44.81
CA CYS A 270 -5.92 22.37 43.81
C CYS A 270 -4.98 21.41 43.09
N ASP A 271 -5.00 20.17 43.55
CA ASP A 271 -4.38 19.02 42.91
C ASP A 271 -5.06 18.74 41.58
N ILE A 272 -4.31 18.82 40.48
CA ILE A 272 -4.52 17.98 39.30
C ILE A 272 -3.16 17.39 38.94
N HIS A 273 -2.82 16.31 39.64
CA HIS A 273 -1.77 15.40 39.24
C HIS A 273 -2.27 14.56 38.04
N HIS A 274 -1.75 14.84 36.84
CA HIS A 274 -1.26 13.77 35.98
C HIS A 274 -0.18 14.30 35.03
N ARG A 275 1.06 14.09 35.47
CA ARG A 275 2.27 14.16 34.68
C ARG A 275 2.22 12.99 33.69
N VAL A 276 2.03 13.27 32.39
CA VAL A 276 2.42 12.33 31.33
C VAL A 276 3.70 12.89 30.73
N SER A 277 4.75 12.11 30.93
CA SER A 277 6.10 12.29 30.41
C SER A 277 6.09 12.41 28.88
N HIS A 278 6.80 13.42 28.39
CA HIS A 278 7.10 13.64 26.98
C HIS A 278 8.33 12.81 26.58
N GLU A 279 8.25 11.49 26.72
CA GLU A 279 9.18 10.52 26.15
C GLU A 279 8.34 9.35 25.64
N ASP A 280 7.88 9.45 24.39
CA ASP A 280 7.63 8.34 23.47
C ASP A 280 6.86 8.85 22.25
N PHE A 281 7.56 9.42 21.26
CA PHE A 281 7.07 9.46 19.88
C PHE A 281 8.25 9.59 18.91
N ARG A 282 9.02 8.51 18.79
CA ARG A 282 9.83 8.24 17.59
C ARG A 282 8.94 7.40 16.65
N PRO A 283 8.68 7.80 15.40
CA PRO A 283 8.04 6.90 14.45
C PRO A 283 9.04 5.83 14.04
N THR A 284 8.91 4.62 14.60
CA THR A 284 9.52 3.42 14.06
C THR A 284 8.76 3.02 12.78
N LEU A 285 9.45 3.10 11.65
CA LEU A 285 9.10 2.39 10.41
C LEU A 285 8.98 0.88 10.72
N PRO A 286 7.96 0.16 10.26
CA PRO A 286 8.02 -1.30 10.21
C PRO A 286 8.88 -1.71 9.00
N LEU A 287 10.13 -2.07 9.28
CA LEU A 287 10.96 -2.85 8.37
C LEU A 287 10.50 -4.31 8.41
N PHE A 288 10.04 -4.77 7.26
CA PHE A 288 9.81 -6.17 6.93
C PHE A 288 11.17 -6.85 6.71
N GLN A 289 11.64 -7.65 7.65
CA GLN A 289 12.63 -8.73 7.42
C GLN A 289 12.62 -9.61 8.68
N GLY A 290 12.17 -10.87 8.65
CA GLY A 290 12.50 -11.88 7.65
C GLY A 290 13.68 -12.66 8.19
N ALA A 291 13.36 -13.70 8.97
CA ALA A 291 14.32 -14.64 9.53
C ALA A 291 15.13 -15.34 8.42
N LEU A 292 16.45 -15.32 8.57
CA LEU A 292 17.36 -16.29 7.97
C LEU A 292 18.17 -16.88 9.13
N GLU A 293 17.81 -18.11 9.53
CA GLU A 293 18.77 -19.02 10.15
C GLU A 293 19.53 -19.77 9.04
N PRO A 294 20.82 -20.10 9.27
CA PRO A 294 21.65 -20.83 8.31
C PRO A 294 21.41 -22.34 8.37
N LEU A 295 21.22 -22.93 7.19
CA LEU A 295 21.66 -24.28 6.81
C LEU A 295 22.64 -24.13 5.65
#